data_AF-A0A535GRB1-F1
#
_entry.id   AF-A0A535GRB1-F1
#
_cell.length_a   1.000
_cell.length_b   1.000
_cell.length_c   1.000
_cell.angle_alpha   90.00
_cell.angle_beta   90.00
_cell.angle_gamma   90.00
#
_symmetry.space_group_name_H-M   'P 1'
#
loop_
_entity.id
_entity.type
_entity.pdbx_description
1 polymer ?
#
loop_
_entity_poly.entity_id
_entity_poly.type
_entity_poly.pdbx_seq_one_letter_code
_entity_poly.pdbx_strand_id
1 'polypeptide(L)'
;APRTDQEGVDPAPFDPLQTLIDKAHASGIQVHAWVIATAIWRGSTPPPQPTHPFNLHGTSATGTANWLTKRSDGLQQVSTDWILDPGHPDAAQWIVDNALSIVRNYNVDGINFDRIRYPDNNLGTNVPSWGYNDTAVARFNAAFGRSGVPANTDAQWTGWRRDQITSIVRKIYVESYAIKPGVRVSADTITYGYGPQHGSGFAGTRTYAEVLQDWDAWMREGILDTNILMNYKRDADANQNLMYREWSDYAKDNQYGRQSVIGTALYLNGIAASVAQARVAVAPSSAGNPGAGWAGYSYRTPDTLTDAGTRSGAASRAELTLGLTQPSSYDSITPAVFADSPPIASLPWKITPTKGHIRATANPGATVSLIDANGQSSRTQIADGTGWFAFVDLEPGNYRVVSGAATLGYATVNAGAVVGLGATPPAPTPSPSPSPSPTAPPNPLPCESSVGPGIPPPAAVPAGIGGFHAAWYGQSGYMTLCPGDAATATVAYYNTGARGWLSGKMGEVAYLGTWNPEPGQDRPSPLGGDGGFGSPNTAWPRYDRIAVQPAPYVGPGQVSWFQFGVKAPQTPGTYRLYLRPLIEGAQWLEDYGVFWLVTVK
;
A
#
# COMPACT_ATOMS: atom_id res chain seq x y z
N ALA A 1 -27.52 -9.39 14.10
CA ALA A 1 -27.42 -8.21 15.00
C ALA A 1 -26.24 -8.37 15.93
N PRO A 2 -25.29 -7.40 16.00
CA PRO A 2 -24.38 -7.30 17.12
C PRO A 2 -25.23 -7.23 18.39
N ARG A 3 -24.95 -8.13 19.33
CA ARG A 3 -25.72 -8.24 20.57
C ARG A 3 -24.97 -7.46 21.64
N THR A 4 -25.70 -6.66 22.40
CA THR A 4 -25.18 -6.06 23.62
C THR A 4 -25.34 -7.05 24.77
N ASP A 5 -24.34 -7.14 25.63
CA ASP A 5 -24.39 -7.81 26.92
C ASP A 5 -24.61 -6.81 28.07
N GLN A 6 -24.89 -5.54 27.73
CA GLN A 6 -25.19 -4.50 28.70
C GLN A 6 -26.43 -4.88 29.51
N GLU A 7 -26.24 -4.91 30.83
CA GLU A 7 -27.32 -5.17 31.78
C GLU A 7 -28.49 -4.19 31.58
N GLY A 8 -29.71 -4.73 31.56
CA GLY A 8 -30.93 -3.95 31.37
C GLY A 8 -31.28 -3.62 29.91
N VAL A 9 -30.53 -4.13 28.93
CA VAL A 9 -30.86 -3.99 27.50
C VAL A 9 -31.16 -5.37 26.91
N ASP A 10 -32.41 -5.58 26.46
CA ASP A 10 -32.76 -6.83 25.80
C ASP A 10 -31.95 -7.01 24.51
N PRO A 11 -31.28 -8.16 24.30
CA PRO A 11 -30.47 -8.42 23.09
C PRO A 11 -31.26 -8.37 21.77
N ALA A 12 -32.59 -8.39 21.85
CA ALA A 12 -33.52 -8.12 20.76
C ALA A 12 -34.76 -7.42 21.36
N PRO A 13 -35.36 -6.44 20.68
CA PRO A 13 -35.12 -6.07 19.28
C PRO A 13 -34.02 -5.01 19.06
N PHE A 14 -33.31 -4.57 20.10
CA PHE A 14 -32.34 -3.48 19.97
C PHE A 14 -31.07 -3.89 19.20
N ASP A 15 -30.86 -3.28 18.03
CA ASP A 15 -29.61 -3.37 17.27
C ASP A 15 -28.85 -2.03 17.36
N PRO A 16 -27.74 -1.97 18.13
CA PRO A 16 -27.02 -0.71 18.34
C PRO A 16 -26.33 -0.20 17.07
N LEU A 17 -25.87 -1.09 16.19
CA LEU A 17 -25.19 -0.69 14.95
C LEU A 17 -26.21 -0.12 13.97
N GLN A 18 -27.36 -0.76 13.80
CA GLN A 18 -28.42 -0.22 12.93
C GLN A 18 -28.90 1.14 13.45
N THR A 19 -29.13 1.26 14.76
CA THR A 19 -29.53 2.53 15.38
C THR A 19 -28.51 3.64 15.14
N LEU A 20 -27.21 3.33 15.21
CA LEU A 20 -26.13 4.29 14.92
C LEU A 20 -26.13 4.72 13.45
N ILE A 21 -26.28 3.76 12.53
CA ILE A 21 -26.32 4.00 11.08
C ILE A 21 -27.47 4.96 10.75
N ASP A 22 -28.68 4.65 11.21
CA ASP A 22 -29.86 5.46 10.90
C ASP A 22 -29.70 6.92 11.38
N LYS A 23 -29.18 7.12 12.60
CA LYS A 23 -28.95 8.46 13.18
C LYS A 23 -27.82 9.22 12.47
N ALA A 24 -26.73 8.54 12.13
CA ALA A 24 -25.59 9.14 11.45
C ALA A 24 -25.96 9.55 10.02
N HIS A 25 -26.62 8.66 9.27
CA HIS A 25 -27.07 8.92 7.90
C HIS A 25 -28.09 10.06 7.84
N ALA A 26 -29.04 10.13 8.78
CA ALA A 26 -29.96 11.26 8.90
C ALA A 26 -29.25 12.61 9.16
N SER A 27 -27.99 12.57 9.61
CA SER A 27 -27.14 13.73 9.86
C SER A 27 -26.05 13.93 8.80
N GLY A 28 -26.05 13.15 7.71
CA GLY A 28 -25.03 13.21 6.65
C GLY A 28 -23.65 12.68 7.07
N ILE A 29 -23.56 11.88 8.14
CA ILE A 29 -22.32 11.31 8.67
C ILE A 29 -22.18 9.87 8.16
N GLN A 30 -21.03 9.56 7.56
CA GLN A 30 -20.71 8.19 7.18
C GLN A 30 -20.39 7.31 8.39
N VAL A 31 -20.82 6.06 8.35
CA VAL A 31 -20.51 5.05 9.36
C VAL A 31 -19.53 4.02 8.80
N HIS A 32 -18.33 4.01 9.36
CA HIS A 32 -17.29 3.03 9.08
C HIS A 32 -17.21 2.08 10.27
N ALA A 33 -17.63 0.83 10.09
CA ALA A 33 -17.66 -0.14 11.18
C ALA A 33 -16.23 -0.52 11.59
N TRP A 34 -15.87 -0.18 12.82
CA TRP A 34 -14.54 -0.43 13.36
C TRP A 34 -14.44 -1.84 13.96
N VAL A 35 -13.52 -2.65 13.46
CA VAL A 35 -13.32 -4.04 13.84
C VAL A 35 -11.90 -4.24 14.34
N ILE A 36 -11.77 -4.76 15.56
CA ILE A 36 -10.50 -5.29 16.06
C ILE A 36 -10.33 -6.66 15.43
N ALA A 37 -9.44 -6.78 14.44
CA ALA A 37 -9.43 -7.91 13.52
C ALA A 37 -8.98 -9.23 14.17
N THR A 38 -8.01 -9.20 15.09
CA THR A 38 -7.32 -10.41 15.56
C THR A 38 -7.65 -10.80 17.00
N ALA A 39 -8.11 -9.88 17.84
CA ALA A 39 -8.46 -10.20 19.23
C ALA A 39 -9.80 -10.95 19.28
N ILE A 40 -9.82 -12.12 19.93
CA ILE A 40 -11.00 -12.97 20.05
C ILE A 40 -11.69 -12.88 21.41
N TRP A 41 -10.93 -12.60 22.47
CA TRP A 41 -11.46 -12.49 23.83
C TRP A 41 -10.53 -11.67 24.72
N ARG A 42 -11.10 -10.99 25.72
CA ARG A 42 -10.34 -10.26 26.73
C ARG A 42 -10.72 -10.73 28.13
N GLY A 43 -9.71 -11.11 28.92
CA GLY A 43 -9.88 -11.49 30.32
C GLY A 43 -9.42 -12.91 30.64
N SER A 44 -9.48 -13.26 31.93
CA SER A 44 -9.07 -14.56 32.47
C SER A 44 -10.21 -15.57 32.59
N THR A 45 -11.46 -15.09 32.60
CA THR A 45 -12.65 -15.95 32.66
C THR A 45 -13.17 -16.17 31.24
N PRO A 46 -13.45 -17.41 30.80
CA PRO A 46 -14.04 -17.65 29.49
C PRO A 46 -15.41 -16.96 29.33
N PRO A 47 -15.79 -16.54 28.12
CA PRO A 47 -17.10 -15.96 27.85
C PRO A 47 -18.23 -16.93 28.23
N PRO A 48 -19.37 -16.46 28.77
CA PRO A 48 -20.45 -17.32 29.23
C PRO A 48 -21.19 -18.04 28.09
N GLN A 49 -21.14 -17.51 26.87
CA GLN A 49 -21.83 -18.10 25.71
C GLN A 49 -21.09 -19.34 25.20
N PRO A 50 -21.66 -20.56 25.27
CA PRO A 50 -20.93 -21.78 24.92
C PRO A 50 -20.43 -21.82 23.47
N THR A 51 -21.15 -21.18 22.56
CA THR A 51 -20.80 -21.09 21.13
C THR A 51 -19.87 -19.93 20.80
N HIS A 52 -19.35 -19.21 21.81
CA HIS A 52 -18.40 -18.13 21.57
C HIS A 52 -17.11 -18.71 20.94
N PRO A 53 -16.54 -18.08 19.90
CA PRO A 53 -15.35 -18.59 19.21
C PRO A 53 -14.19 -18.95 20.16
N PHE A 54 -13.97 -18.16 21.22
CA PHE A 54 -12.97 -18.48 22.24
C PHE A 54 -13.22 -19.80 22.98
N ASN A 55 -14.48 -20.15 23.27
CA ASN A 55 -14.79 -21.41 23.95
C ASN A 55 -14.60 -22.63 23.03
N LEU A 56 -14.79 -22.43 21.72
CA LEU A 56 -14.67 -23.48 20.72
C LEU A 56 -13.22 -23.67 20.25
N HIS A 57 -12.43 -22.60 20.18
CA HIS A 57 -11.12 -22.57 19.52
C HIS A 57 -9.99 -21.96 20.37
N GLY A 58 -10.27 -21.68 21.65
CA GLY A 58 -9.32 -21.10 22.60
C GLY A 58 -8.46 -22.13 23.32
N THR A 59 -8.18 -21.89 24.59
CA THR A 59 -7.22 -22.67 25.39
C THR A 59 -7.61 -24.13 25.64
N SER A 60 -8.89 -24.48 25.53
CA SER A 60 -9.38 -25.85 25.65
C SER A 60 -9.18 -26.68 24.37
N ALA A 61 -8.98 -26.02 23.23
CA ALA A 61 -8.81 -26.68 21.93
C ALA A 61 -7.34 -27.05 21.69
N THR A 62 -7.11 -28.09 20.89
CA THR A 62 -5.77 -28.59 20.54
C THR A 62 -5.62 -28.81 19.03
N GLY A 63 -4.39 -28.82 18.53
CA GLY A 63 -4.12 -29.03 17.10
C GLY A 63 -4.81 -27.96 16.23
N THR A 64 -5.39 -28.37 15.11
CA THR A 64 -6.09 -27.47 14.17
C THR A 64 -7.39 -26.87 14.72
N ALA A 65 -7.91 -27.38 15.84
CA ALA A 65 -9.04 -26.77 16.51
C ALA A 65 -8.62 -25.52 17.31
N ASN A 66 -7.34 -25.37 17.65
CA ASN A 66 -6.81 -24.23 18.40
C ASN A 66 -6.39 -23.11 17.45
N TRP A 67 -7.08 -21.98 17.54
CA TRP A 67 -6.85 -20.83 16.66
C TRP A 67 -5.97 -19.76 17.30
N LEU A 68 -5.56 -19.93 18.55
CA LEU A 68 -4.80 -18.91 19.26
C LEU A 68 -3.37 -18.82 18.73
N THR A 69 -2.89 -17.58 18.60
CA THR A 69 -1.47 -17.36 18.36
C THR A 69 -0.68 -17.64 19.63
N LYS A 70 0.60 -17.97 19.43
CA LYS A 70 1.59 -18.00 20.51
C LYS A 70 2.84 -17.24 20.10
N ARG A 71 3.52 -16.70 21.09
CA ARG A 71 4.86 -16.14 20.98
C ARG A 71 5.87 -17.28 20.93
N SER A 72 7.06 -17.01 20.42
CA SER A 72 8.13 -18.00 20.25
C SER A 72 8.59 -18.65 21.57
N ASP A 73 8.33 -18.01 22.71
CA ASP A 73 8.60 -18.53 24.06
C ASP A 73 7.39 -19.23 24.70
N GLY A 74 6.30 -19.41 23.95
CA GLY A 74 5.08 -20.08 24.40
C GLY A 74 4.02 -19.18 25.03
N LEU A 75 4.26 -17.88 25.19
CA LEU A 75 3.24 -16.96 25.70
C LEU A 75 2.05 -16.88 24.72
N GLN A 76 0.83 -17.08 25.20
CA GLN A 76 -0.39 -17.09 24.36
C GLN A 76 -1.29 -15.86 24.53
N GLN A 77 -0.98 -15.00 25.50
CA GLN A 77 -1.81 -13.85 25.86
C GLN A 77 -1.01 -12.56 25.80
N VAL A 78 -1.59 -11.50 25.23
CA VAL A 78 -0.99 -10.16 25.19
C VAL A 78 -1.72 -9.27 26.15
N SER A 79 -1.06 -8.92 27.26
CA SER A 79 -1.73 -8.29 28.40
C SER A 79 -2.91 -9.16 28.86
N THR A 80 -4.15 -8.79 28.53
CA THR A 80 -5.36 -9.55 28.85
C THR A 80 -6.08 -10.08 27.61
N ASP A 81 -5.56 -9.81 26.42
CA ASP A 81 -6.17 -10.17 25.15
C ASP A 81 -5.68 -11.55 24.66
N TRP A 82 -6.63 -12.39 24.27
CA TRP A 82 -6.43 -13.61 23.50
C TRP A 82 -6.57 -13.29 22.02
N ILE A 83 -5.64 -13.76 21.21
CA ILE A 83 -5.49 -13.31 19.83
C ILE A 83 -5.46 -14.53 18.90
N LEU A 84 -6.20 -14.44 17.80
CA LEU A 84 -6.19 -15.40 16.70
C LEU A 84 -4.84 -15.37 15.98
N ASP A 85 -4.41 -16.52 15.46
CA ASP A 85 -3.24 -16.58 14.59
C ASP A 85 -3.64 -16.38 13.12
N PRO A 86 -3.20 -15.29 12.46
CA PRO A 86 -3.40 -15.09 11.02
C PRO A 86 -2.84 -16.21 10.15
N GLY A 87 -1.84 -16.94 10.64
CA GLY A 87 -1.27 -18.12 9.96
C GLY A 87 -2.09 -19.39 10.13
N HIS A 88 -3.17 -19.39 10.89
CA HIS A 88 -4.11 -20.49 10.97
C HIS A 88 -5.24 -20.29 9.93
N PRO A 89 -5.47 -21.22 8.99
CA PRO A 89 -6.41 -21.03 7.87
C PRO A 89 -7.84 -20.75 8.35
N ASP A 90 -8.35 -21.53 9.30
CA ASP A 90 -9.72 -21.35 9.79
C ASP A 90 -9.90 -20.07 10.61
N ALA A 91 -8.87 -19.66 11.37
CA ALA A 91 -8.87 -18.40 12.09
C ALA A 91 -8.87 -17.21 11.12
N ALA A 92 -8.03 -17.25 10.10
CA ALA A 92 -7.99 -16.24 9.04
C ALA A 92 -9.34 -16.14 8.30
N GLN A 93 -9.96 -17.28 7.98
CA GLN A 93 -11.28 -17.33 7.37
C GLN A 93 -12.36 -16.74 8.30
N TRP A 94 -12.31 -17.04 9.60
CA TRP A 94 -13.24 -16.49 10.57
C TRP A 94 -13.15 -14.95 10.66
N ILE A 95 -11.93 -14.38 10.62
CA ILE A 95 -11.71 -12.93 10.59
C ILE A 95 -12.39 -12.31 9.36
N VAL A 96 -12.20 -12.93 8.19
CA VAL A 96 -12.83 -12.51 6.93
C VAL A 96 -14.35 -12.57 7.04
N ASP A 97 -14.90 -13.69 7.51
CA ASP A 97 -16.36 -13.89 7.61
C ASP A 97 -17.01 -12.93 8.61
N ASN A 98 -16.32 -12.59 9.70
CA ASN A 98 -16.79 -11.59 10.65
C ASN A 98 -16.93 -10.20 9.99
N ALA A 99 -15.89 -9.76 9.28
CA ALA A 99 -15.91 -8.49 8.55
C ALA A 99 -17.00 -8.47 7.45
N LEU A 100 -17.07 -9.52 6.63
CA LEU A 100 -18.04 -9.60 5.54
C LEU A 100 -19.47 -9.75 6.04
N SER A 101 -19.69 -10.32 7.22
CA SER A 101 -21.02 -10.35 7.85
C SER A 101 -21.55 -8.94 8.09
N ILE A 102 -20.70 -8.00 8.52
CA ILE A 102 -21.10 -6.59 8.70
C ILE A 102 -21.47 -5.97 7.35
N VAL A 103 -20.60 -6.13 6.34
CA VAL A 103 -20.81 -5.56 5.00
C VAL A 103 -22.09 -6.09 4.34
N ARG A 104 -22.44 -7.37 4.54
CA ARG A 104 -23.65 -7.98 3.97
C ARG A 104 -24.93 -7.52 4.66
N ASN A 105 -24.88 -7.31 5.97
CA ASN A 105 -26.09 -7.14 6.79
C ASN A 105 -26.40 -5.68 7.16
N TYR A 106 -25.45 -4.75 6.98
CA TYR A 106 -25.62 -3.35 7.35
C TYR A 106 -25.32 -2.40 6.21
N ASN A 107 -26.07 -1.29 6.15
CA ASN A 107 -25.77 -0.20 5.23
C ASN A 107 -24.59 0.67 5.72
N VAL A 108 -23.45 0.07 6.02
CA VAL A 108 -22.23 0.80 6.40
C VAL A 108 -21.58 1.46 5.19
N ASP A 109 -20.98 2.64 5.36
CA ASP A 109 -20.20 3.32 4.32
C ASP A 109 -18.79 2.74 4.19
N GLY A 110 -18.29 2.13 5.26
CA GLY A 110 -17.01 1.45 5.26
C GLY A 110 -16.86 0.40 6.34
N ILE A 111 -15.79 -0.38 6.22
CA ILE A 111 -15.26 -1.30 7.22
C ILE A 111 -13.83 -0.86 7.53
N ASN A 112 -13.53 -0.65 8.82
CA ASN A 112 -12.24 -0.16 9.29
C ASN A 112 -11.58 -1.18 10.22
N PHE A 113 -10.34 -1.56 9.94
CA PHE A 113 -9.62 -2.56 10.73
C PHE A 113 -8.59 -1.95 11.67
N ASP A 114 -8.74 -2.17 12.98
CA ASP A 114 -7.61 -2.05 13.91
C ASP A 114 -7.04 -3.45 14.21
N ARG A 115 -5.75 -3.47 14.56
CA ARG A 115 -5.00 -4.68 14.91
C ARG A 115 -5.06 -5.79 13.85
N ILE A 116 -5.21 -5.43 12.56
CA ILE A 116 -4.97 -6.34 11.43
C ILE A 116 -3.46 -6.51 11.21
N ARG A 117 -2.81 -7.16 12.17
CA ARG A 117 -1.36 -7.34 12.29
C ARG A 117 -1.05 -8.41 13.32
N TYR A 118 0.21 -8.81 13.43
CA TYR A 118 0.65 -9.60 14.58
C TYR A 118 0.76 -8.72 15.84
N PRO A 119 0.62 -9.30 17.05
CA PRO A 119 0.56 -8.52 18.27
C PRO A 119 1.84 -7.75 18.62
N ASP A 120 1.64 -6.76 19.49
CA ASP A 120 2.71 -6.04 20.20
C ASP A 120 3.35 -6.92 21.30
N ASN A 121 4.25 -6.35 22.12
CA ASN A 121 4.98 -7.08 23.18
C ASN A 121 5.86 -8.24 22.67
N ASN A 122 6.55 -7.96 21.57
CA ASN A 122 7.63 -8.80 21.05
C ASN A 122 8.79 -8.95 22.06
N LEU A 123 9.61 -9.99 21.91
CA LEU A 123 10.75 -10.27 22.80
C LEU A 123 11.90 -9.25 22.68
N GLY A 124 11.85 -8.39 21.67
CA GLY A 124 12.77 -7.29 21.47
C GLY A 124 12.36 -6.42 20.29
N THR A 125 13.03 -5.27 20.17
CA THR A 125 12.92 -4.37 19.02
C THR A 125 13.36 -5.11 17.75
N ASN A 126 12.55 -5.03 16.68
CA ASN A 126 12.73 -5.74 15.41
C ASN A 126 12.80 -7.28 15.53
N VAL A 127 12.21 -7.86 16.59
CA VAL A 127 12.13 -9.33 16.78
C VAL A 127 10.67 -9.78 16.71
N PRO A 128 10.09 -10.01 15.53
CA PRO A 128 8.69 -10.44 15.40
C PRO A 128 8.51 -11.83 16.01
N SER A 129 7.95 -11.86 17.21
CA SER A 129 7.97 -13.04 18.09
C SER A 129 6.66 -13.81 18.10
N TRP A 130 5.59 -13.29 17.51
CA TRP A 130 4.25 -13.91 17.49
C TRP A 130 3.99 -14.71 16.22
N GLY A 131 2.89 -15.48 16.17
CA GLY A 131 2.53 -16.26 14.98
C GLY A 131 3.03 -17.71 15.00
N TYR A 132 3.40 -18.20 16.18
CA TYR A 132 3.99 -19.53 16.32
C TYR A 132 2.96 -20.64 16.54
N ASN A 133 1.66 -20.43 16.24
CA ASN A 133 0.65 -21.49 16.30
C ASN A 133 1.14 -22.75 15.55
N ASP A 134 0.90 -23.94 16.12
CA ASP A 134 1.48 -25.19 15.57
C ASP A 134 0.98 -25.50 14.15
N THR A 135 -0.28 -25.18 13.84
CA THR A 135 -0.82 -25.27 12.48
C THR A 135 -0.11 -24.32 11.52
N ALA A 136 0.17 -23.08 11.96
CA ALA A 136 0.88 -22.10 11.14
C ALA A 136 2.32 -22.54 10.83
N VAL A 137 3.05 -23.03 11.84
CA VAL A 137 4.41 -23.58 11.68
C VAL A 137 4.41 -24.79 10.75
N ALA A 138 3.45 -25.72 10.90
CA ALA A 138 3.32 -26.87 10.02
C ALA A 138 3.06 -26.46 8.56
N ARG A 139 2.19 -25.48 8.32
CA ARG A 139 1.92 -24.93 6.99
C ARG A 139 3.15 -24.30 6.36
N PHE A 140 3.90 -23.49 7.12
CA PHE A 140 5.16 -22.92 6.63
C PHE A 140 6.17 -24.00 6.25
N ASN A 141 6.35 -24.99 7.13
CA ASN A 141 7.27 -26.10 6.88
C ASN A 141 6.88 -26.88 5.62
N ALA A 142 5.59 -27.17 5.42
CA ALA A 142 5.10 -27.82 4.21
C ALA A 142 5.33 -26.97 2.95
N ALA A 143 5.08 -25.66 3.01
CA ALA A 143 5.22 -24.76 1.87
C ALA A 143 6.67 -24.61 1.37
N PHE A 144 7.65 -24.75 2.27
CA PHE A 144 9.06 -24.52 1.95
C PHE A 144 9.95 -25.75 2.10
N GLY A 145 9.37 -26.93 2.34
CA GLY A 145 10.13 -28.17 2.55
C GLY A 145 11.04 -28.12 3.77
N ARG A 146 10.59 -27.46 4.85
CA ARG A 146 11.34 -27.25 6.09
C ARG A 146 10.77 -28.10 7.24
N SER A 147 11.43 -28.06 8.39
CA SER A 147 10.98 -28.75 9.60
C SER A 147 11.38 -27.97 10.86
N GLY A 148 10.76 -28.32 11.99
CA GLY A 148 11.02 -27.68 13.28
C GLY A 148 10.38 -26.30 13.43
N VAL A 149 10.76 -25.60 14.50
CA VAL A 149 10.27 -24.24 14.80
C VAL A 149 11.24 -23.21 14.19
N PRO A 150 10.80 -22.32 13.28
CA PRO A 150 11.67 -21.32 12.68
C PRO A 150 12.16 -20.29 13.71
N ALA A 151 13.40 -19.81 13.57
CA ALA A 151 13.89 -18.72 14.40
C ALA A 151 13.11 -17.41 14.15
N ASN A 152 12.99 -16.54 15.17
CA ASN A 152 12.35 -15.23 15.01
C ASN A 152 12.98 -14.37 13.90
N THR A 153 14.28 -14.55 13.67
CA THR A 153 15.09 -13.85 12.67
C THR A 153 15.08 -14.50 11.29
N ASP A 154 14.36 -15.61 11.10
CA ASP A 154 14.24 -16.25 9.80
C ASP A 154 13.42 -15.34 8.85
N ALA A 155 14.07 -14.87 7.79
CA ALA A 155 13.47 -13.95 6.83
C ALA A 155 12.32 -14.59 6.05
N GLN A 156 12.40 -15.88 5.73
CA GLN A 156 11.36 -16.60 4.99
C GLN A 156 10.11 -16.80 5.86
N TRP A 157 10.29 -17.14 7.13
CA TRP A 157 9.20 -17.24 8.11
C TRP A 157 8.53 -15.88 8.36
N THR A 158 9.34 -14.82 8.47
CA THR A 158 8.85 -13.46 8.68
C THR A 158 8.07 -12.94 7.46
N GLY A 159 8.58 -13.17 6.25
CA GLY A 159 7.86 -12.88 5.01
C GLY A 159 6.55 -13.67 4.91
N TRP A 160 6.59 -14.99 5.13
CA TRP A 160 5.40 -15.83 5.05
C TRP A 160 4.28 -15.39 6.02
N ARG A 161 4.63 -15.05 7.27
CA ARG A 161 3.66 -14.53 8.25
C ARG A 161 3.03 -13.21 7.79
N ARG A 162 3.83 -12.28 7.28
CA ARG A 162 3.35 -11.01 6.69
C ARG A 162 2.36 -11.26 5.56
N ASP A 163 2.65 -12.23 4.69
CA ASP A 163 1.76 -12.60 3.59
C ASP A 163 0.41 -13.15 4.07
N GLN A 164 0.34 -13.76 5.26
CA GLN A 164 -0.93 -14.24 5.82
C GLN A 164 -1.87 -13.06 6.16
N ILE A 165 -1.34 -11.99 6.78
CA ILE A 165 -2.11 -10.77 7.02
C ILE A 165 -2.54 -10.14 5.69
N THR A 166 -1.60 -9.98 4.75
CA THR A 166 -1.90 -9.41 3.43
C THR A 166 -3.00 -10.19 2.70
N SER A 167 -3.00 -11.51 2.83
CA SER A 167 -4.04 -12.37 2.22
C SER A 167 -5.42 -12.15 2.84
N ILE A 168 -5.51 -11.96 4.16
CA ILE A 168 -6.76 -11.60 4.85
C ILE A 168 -7.28 -10.26 4.33
N VAL A 169 -6.41 -9.23 4.27
CA VAL A 169 -6.78 -7.89 3.77
C VAL A 169 -7.28 -7.97 2.32
N ARG A 170 -6.57 -8.69 1.45
CA ARG A 170 -6.96 -8.90 0.05
C ARG A 170 -8.31 -9.58 -0.08
N LYS A 171 -8.56 -10.62 0.72
CA LYS A 171 -9.83 -11.36 0.71
C LYS A 171 -10.98 -10.48 1.15
N ILE A 172 -10.81 -9.77 2.25
CA ILE A 172 -11.79 -8.79 2.71
C ILE A 172 -12.07 -7.74 1.64
N TYR A 173 -11.03 -7.18 1.00
CA TYR A 173 -11.19 -6.14 -0.02
C TYR A 173 -12.05 -6.62 -1.20
N VAL A 174 -11.65 -7.73 -1.82
CA VAL A 174 -12.29 -8.25 -3.03
C VAL A 174 -13.71 -8.74 -2.74
N GLU A 175 -13.91 -9.42 -1.61
CA GLU A 175 -15.23 -9.91 -1.21
C GLU A 175 -16.16 -8.75 -0.82
N SER A 176 -15.66 -7.75 -0.10
CA SER A 176 -16.45 -6.55 0.24
C SER A 176 -16.84 -5.78 -1.02
N TYR A 177 -15.93 -5.64 -1.98
CA TYR A 177 -16.22 -5.03 -3.28
C TYR A 177 -17.33 -5.80 -4.01
N ALA A 178 -17.27 -7.14 -4.03
CA ALA A 178 -18.28 -7.97 -4.68
C ALA A 178 -19.67 -7.85 -4.02
N ILE A 179 -19.74 -7.63 -2.70
CA ILE A 179 -20.99 -7.45 -1.96
C ILE A 179 -21.54 -6.04 -2.13
N LYS A 180 -20.67 -5.03 -1.97
CA LYS A 180 -21.03 -3.60 -1.97
C LYS A 180 -19.87 -2.80 -2.59
N PRO A 181 -19.85 -2.59 -3.91
CA PRO A 181 -18.72 -1.96 -4.62
C PRO A 181 -18.28 -0.59 -4.06
N GLY A 182 -19.21 0.18 -3.50
CA GLY A 182 -18.96 1.49 -2.90
C GLY A 182 -18.46 1.48 -1.45
N VAL A 183 -18.42 0.32 -0.76
CA VAL A 183 -17.97 0.26 0.65
C VAL A 183 -16.49 0.58 0.74
N ARG A 184 -16.08 1.50 1.62
CA ARG A 184 -14.68 1.81 1.87
C ARG A 184 -14.04 0.73 2.74
N VAL A 185 -12.86 0.25 2.37
CA VAL A 185 -12.03 -0.65 3.16
C VAL A 185 -10.85 0.14 3.70
N SER A 186 -10.80 0.36 5.01
CA SER A 186 -9.74 1.11 5.66
C SER A 186 -9.09 0.34 6.81
N ALA A 187 -7.91 0.78 7.24
CA ALA A 187 -7.20 0.17 8.35
C ALA A 187 -6.46 1.22 9.19
N ASP A 188 -6.50 1.04 10.51
CA ASP A 188 -5.70 1.75 11.49
C ASP A 188 -4.31 1.10 11.58
N THR A 189 -3.28 1.81 11.10
CA THR A 189 -1.96 1.21 10.88
C THR A 189 -0.85 1.80 11.73
N ILE A 190 0.11 0.95 12.09
CA ILE A 190 1.22 1.29 13.00
C ILE A 190 2.24 2.18 12.31
N THR A 191 2.77 3.12 13.11
CA THR A 191 3.86 4.04 12.75
C THR A 191 4.91 4.08 13.87
N TYR A 192 5.48 2.92 14.19
CA TYR A 192 6.43 2.81 15.31
C TYR A 192 7.79 3.44 14.98
N GLY A 193 8.28 4.25 15.92
CA GLY A 193 9.56 4.96 15.78
C GLY A 193 9.52 6.00 14.67
N TYR A 194 10.70 6.26 14.11
CA TYR A 194 10.91 7.16 12.98
C TYR A 194 10.22 6.65 11.72
N GLY A 195 9.78 7.60 10.89
CA GLY A 195 9.24 7.30 9.57
C GLY A 195 10.30 6.70 8.66
N PRO A 196 9.90 6.15 7.50
CA PRO A 196 10.82 5.61 6.50
C PRO A 196 11.95 6.61 6.17
N GLN A 197 13.19 6.19 6.37
CA GLN A 197 14.39 6.97 6.07
C GLN A 197 14.93 6.62 4.68
N HIS A 198 15.68 7.53 4.06
CA HIS A 198 16.32 7.30 2.77
C HIS A 198 17.26 6.07 2.83
N GLY A 199 16.97 5.04 2.03
CA GLY A 199 17.81 3.84 1.86
C GLY A 199 17.13 2.51 2.18
N SER A 200 16.37 2.43 3.28
CA SER A 200 15.65 1.20 3.67
C SER A 200 14.14 1.25 3.42
N GLY A 201 13.59 2.46 3.17
CA GLY A 201 12.18 2.66 2.86
C GLY A 201 11.25 2.08 3.93
N PHE A 202 10.04 1.70 3.53
CA PHE A 202 9.05 1.13 4.44
C PHE A 202 9.52 -0.17 5.10
N ALA A 203 10.25 -1.01 4.35
CA ALA A 203 10.74 -2.30 4.82
C ALA A 203 11.73 -2.17 5.99
N GLY A 204 12.41 -1.03 6.13
CA GLY A 204 13.29 -0.72 7.26
C GLY A 204 12.58 -0.27 8.54
N THR A 205 11.26 -0.13 8.53
CA THR A 205 10.50 0.40 9.68
C THR A 205 10.17 -0.69 10.69
N ARG A 206 9.95 -0.28 11.94
CA ARG A 206 9.45 -1.17 13.00
C ARG A 206 8.04 -1.69 12.70
N THR A 207 7.22 -0.92 12.00
CA THR A 207 5.90 -1.36 11.52
C THR A 207 6.03 -2.61 10.65
N TYR A 208 6.94 -2.56 9.68
CA TYR A 208 7.23 -3.71 8.84
C TYR A 208 7.87 -4.83 9.67
N ALA A 209 8.94 -4.56 10.41
CA ALA A 209 9.74 -5.61 11.05
C ALA A 209 9.08 -6.29 12.26
N GLU A 210 8.31 -5.58 13.09
CA GLU A 210 7.88 -6.08 14.41
C GLU A 210 6.46 -6.65 14.44
N VAL A 211 5.51 -5.94 13.84
CA VAL A 211 4.09 -6.33 13.84
C VAL A 211 3.62 -6.87 12.49
N LEU A 212 4.55 -6.94 11.53
CA LEU A 212 4.34 -7.51 10.20
C LEU A 212 3.17 -6.86 9.43
N GLN A 213 2.95 -5.56 9.63
CA GLN A 213 1.84 -4.82 9.03
C GLN A 213 2.31 -4.08 7.77
N ASP A 214 2.19 -4.72 6.60
CA ASP A 214 2.71 -4.19 5.34
C ASP A 214 1.71 -3.29 4.59
N TRP A 215 1.25 -2.25 5.26
CA TRP A 215 0.21 -1.38 4.71
C TRP A 215 0.66 -0.62 3.46
N ASP A 216 1.96 -0.37 3.28
CA ASP A 216 2.53 0.23 2.08
C ASP A 216 2.30 -0.67 0.85
N ALA A 217 2.55 -1.98 0.99
CA ALA A 217 2.22 -2.95 -0.05
C ALA A 217 0.72 -3.06 -0.31
N TRP A 218 -0.12 -2.97 0.73
CA TRP A 218 -1.58 -3.04 0.57
C TRP A 218 -2.13 -1.86 -0.23
N MET A 219 -1.61 -0.66 0.03
CA MET A 219 -1.94 0.55 -0.71
C MET A 219 -1.46 0.46 -2.16
N ARG A 220 -0.22 0.01 -2.38
CA ARG A 220 0.37 -0.16 -3.72
C ARG A 220 -0.33 -1.21 -4.56
N GLU A 221 -0.73 -2.33 -3.96
CA GLU A 221 -1.50 -3.38 -4.64
C GLU A 221 -2.94 -2.92 -4.91
N GLY A 222 -3.45 -1.99 -4.11
CA GLY A 222 -4.80 -1.45 -4.24
C GLY A 222 -5.86 -2.20 -3.42
N ILE A 223 -5.44 -3.00 -2.43
CA ILE A 223 -6.32 -3.79 -1.55
C ILE A 223 -6.68 -3.07 -0.25
N LEU A 224 -6.32 -1.79 -0.14
CA LEU A 224 -6.74 -0.89 0.92
C LEU A 224 -7.16 0.44 0.28
N ASP A 225 -8.37 0.92 0.58
CA ASP A 225 -8.85 2.18 0.01
C ASP A 225 -8.28 3.39 0.78
N THR A 226 -8.22 3.26 2.10
CA THR A 226 -7.77 4.34 2.97
C THR A 226 -6.91 3.80 4.10
N ASN A 227 -5.66 4.27 4.16
CA ASN A 227 -4.77 4.02 5.28
C ASN A 227 -4.96 5.10 6.34
N ILE A 228 -5.37 4.72 7.55
CA ILE A 228 -5.51 5.65 8.69
C ILE A 228 -4.32 5.40 9.62
N LEU A 229 -3.35 6.31 9.60
CA LEU A 229 -2.14 6.12 10.40
C LEU A 229 -2.46 6.31 11.89
N MET A 230 -2.11 5.36 12.73
CA MET A 230 -2.03 5.54 14.18
C MET A 230 -0.75 6.33 14.50
N ASN A 231 -0.64 7.58 14.02
CA ASN A 231 0.52 8.45 14.21
C ASN A 231 0.55 9.08 15.61
N TYR A 232 0.53 8.20 16.61
CA TYR A 232 0.31 8.56 18.00
C TYR A 232 1.63 9.00 18.62
N LYS A 233 1.86 10.31 18.56
CA LYS A 233 3.11 10.96 18.97
C LYS A 233 2.79 12.12 19.91
N ARG A 234 3.60 12.29 20.95
CA ARG A 234 3.55 13.46 21.84
C ARG A 234 4.22 14.63 21.14
N ASP A 235 3.48 15.72 20.97
CA ASP A 235 3.99 16.93 20.31
C ASP A 235 5.13 17.59 21.10
N ALA A 236 5.05 17.53 22.43
CA ALA A 236 6.03 18.11 23.34
C ALA A 236 7.38 17.37 23.38
N ASP A 237 7.45 16.14 22.86
CA ASP A 237 8.69 15.38 22.74
C ASP A 237 9.28 15.61 21.34
N ALA A 238 10.49 16.18 21.27
CA ALA A 238 11.09 16.60 20.00
C ALA A 238 11.28 15.42 19.02
N ASN A 239 11.65 14.24 19.51
CA ASN A 239 11.82 13.07 18.65
C ASN A 239 10.48 12.59 18.13
N GLN A 240 9.46 12.51 18.98
CA GLN A 240 8.11 12.11 18.55
C GLN A 240 7.46 13.14 17.63
N ASN A 241 7.72 14.44 17.81
CA ASN A 241 7.31 15.48 16.87
C ASN A 241 7.92 15.25 15.48
N LEU A 242 9.22 14.95 15.42
CA LEU A 242 9.89 14.60 14.17
C LEU A 242 9.28 13.34 13.55
N MET A 243 9.12 12.27 14.33
CA MET A 243 8.48 11.03 13.86
C MET A 243 7.08 11.29 13.29
N TYR A 244 6.30 12.17 13.93
CA TYR A 244 4.96 12.54 13.47
C TYR A 244 5.02 13.14 12.06
N ARG A 245 5.96 14.07 11.82
CA ARG A 245 6.13 14.73 10.53
C ARG A 245 6.61 13.75 9.46
N GLU A 246 7.62 12.93 9.76
CA GLU A 246 8.14 11.93 8.82
C GLU A 246 7.07 10.96 8.34
N TRP A 247 6.29 10.40 9.27
CA TRP A 247 5.19 9.50 8.90
C TRP A 247 4.07 10.20 8.15
N SER A 248 3.79 11.46 8.50
CA SER A 248 2.80 12.27 7.79
C SER A 248 3.21 12.50 6.34
N ASP A 249 4.46 12.93 6.10
CA ASP A 249 4.97 13.17 4.76
C ASP A 249 5.02 11.88 3.95
N TYR A 250 5.59 10.82 4.52
CA TYR A 250 5.67 9.53 3.84
C TYR A 250 4.29 9.02 3.39
N ALA A 251 3.28 9.07 4.26
CA ALA A 251 1.94 8.59 3.92
C ALA A 251 1.25 9.44 2.85
N LYS A 252 1.48 10.75 2.83
CA LYS A 252 0.96 11.67 1.80
C LYS A 252 1.64 11.44 0.45
N ASP A 253 2.93 11.14 0.45
CA ASP A 253 3.74 10.92 -0.75
C ASP A 253 3.56 9.51 -1.37
N ASN A 254 3.06 8.55 -0.59
CA ASN A 254 2.97 7.14 -0.98
C ASN A 254 1.52 6.63 -0.97
N GLN A 255 0.61 7.38 -1.58
CA GLN A 255 -0.81 7.02 -1.63
C GLN A 255 -1.17 6.03 -2.75
N TYR A 256 -0.35 5.89 -3.80
CA TYR A 256 -0.54 4.91 -4.88
C TYR A 256 -1.94 4.88 -5.52
N GLY A 257 -2.55 6.05 -5.72
CA GLY A 257 -3.93 6.14 -6.23
C GLY A 257 -5.00 5.66 -5.24
N ARG A 258 -4.65 5.63 -3.95
CA ARG A 258 -5.52 5.43 -2.79
C ARG A 258 -5.47 6.66 -1.88
N GLN A 259 -5.84 6.52 -0.61
CA GLN A 259 -5.94 7.65 0.33
C GLN A 259 -5.20 7.40 1.64
N SER A 260 -4.55 8.42 2.18
CA SER A 260 -3.96 8.39 3.52
C SER A 260 -4.58 9.45 4.44
N VAL A 261 -4.96 9.05 5.64
CA VAL A 261 -5.45 9.90 6.72
C VAL A 261 -4.45 9.84 7.87
N ILE A 262 -4.06 10.99 8.42
CA ILE A 262 -3.10 11.03 9.53
C ILE A 262 -3.86 11.05 10.85
N GLY A 263 -3.64 10.04 11.69
CA GLY A 263 -4.28 9.93 12.99
C GLY A 263 -3.45 10.52 14.13
N THR A 264 -4.03 11.42 14.91
CA THR A 264 -3.43 12.01 16.10
C THR A 264 -3.97 11.34 17.35
N ALA A 265 -3.08 11.01 18.31
CA ALA A 265 -3.49 10.64 19.65
C ALA A 265 -3.81 11.89 20.48
N LEU A 266 -5.08 12.30 20.49
CA LEU A 266 -5.62 13.39 21.31
C LEU A 266 -5.34 13.18 22.80
N TYR A 267 -5.53 11.96 23.32
CA TYR A 267 -5.33 11.65 24.74
C TYR A 267 -3.86 11.79 25.20
N LEU A 268 -2.90 11.81 24.26
CA LEU A 268 -1.48 12.02 24.57
C LEU A 268 -1.06 13.49 24.58
N ASN A 269 -1.93 14.41 24.12
CA ASN A 269 -1.61 15.80 23.83
C ASN A 269 -2.62 16.77 24.45
N GLY A 270 -2.17 18.00 24.72
CA GLY A 270 -3.09 19.10 25.01
C GLY A 270 -3.76 19.59 23.72
N ILE A 271 -4.85 20.34 23.84
CA ILE A 271 -5.65 20.80 22.68
C ILE A 271 -4.80 21.58 21.66
N ALA A 272 -3.98 22.54 22.09
CA ALA A 272 -3.12 23.30 21.18
C ALA A 272 -2.17 22.41 20.36
N ALA A 273 -1.56 21.41 21.01
CA ALA A 273 -0.70 20.43 20.35
C ALA A 273 -1.48 19.54 19.36
N SER A 274 -2.69 19.11 19.72
CA SER A 274 -3.56 18.35 18.82
C SER A 274 -3.97 19.16 17.59
N VAL A 275 -4.28 20.45 17.76
CA VAL A 275 -4.60 21.35 16.64
C VAL A 275 -3.36 21.55 15.74
N ALA A 276 -2.18 21.73 16.32
CA ALA A 276 -0.93 21.82 15.55
C ALA A 276 -0.64 20.55 14.74
N GLN A 277 -0.85 19.37 15.33
CA GLN A 277 -0.72 18.09 14.61
C GLN A 277 -1.79 17.92 13.53
N ALA A 278 -3.03 18.36 13.76
CA ALA A 278 -4.08 18.38 12.74
C ALA A 278 -3.70 19.29 11.56
N ARG A 279 -3.09 20.45 11.83
CA ARG A 279 -2.58 21.36 10.79
C ARG A 279 -1.51 20.70 9.92
N VAL A 280 -0.58 19.95 10.52
CA VAL A 280 0.44 19.16 9.79
C VAL A 280 -0.21 18.03 8.97
N ALA A 281 -1.23 17.39 9.52
CA ALA A 281 -1.94 16.28 8.85
C ALA A 281 -2.64 16.73 7.56
N VAL A 282 -3.34 17.87 7.59
CA VAL A 282 -4.10 18.37 6.44
C VAL A 282 -3.27 19.21 5.47
N ALA A 283 -2.13 19.75 5.92
CA ALA A 283 -1.19 20.44 5.04
C ALA A 283 -0.54 19.44 4.05
N PRO A 284 -0.15 19.91 2.85
CA PRO A 284 0.67 19.11 1.95
C PRO A 284 1.95 18.59 2.62
N SER A 285 2.50 17.49 2.13
CA SER A 285 3.84 17.03 2.53
C SER A 285 4.92 18.03 2.14
N SER A 286 6.14 17.81 2.61
CA SER A 286 7.31 18.57 2.13
C SER A 286 7.50 18.48 0.61
N ALA A 287 7.00 17.41 -0.05
CA ALA A 287 6.98 17.26 -1.50
C ALA A 287 5.74 17.89 -2.19
N GLY A 288 4.85 18.53 -1.43
CA GLY A 288 3.65 19.20 -1.93
C GLY A 288 2.44 18.28 -2.15
N ASN A 289 2.49 17.02 -1.72
CA ASN A 289 1.38 16.08 -1.91
C ASN A 289 0.34 16.21 -0.77
N PRO A 290 -0.95 16.35 -1.06
CA PRO A 290 -1.99 16.43 -0.05
C PRO A 290 -2.32 15.04 0.53
N GLY A 291 -2.71 14.99 1.80
CA GLY A 291 -3.39 13.82 2.38
C GLY A 291 -4.90 13.86 2.15
N ALA A 292 -5.58 12.76 2.46
CA ALA A 292 -7.05 12.69 2.40
C ALA A 292 -7.73 13.32 3.61
N GLY A 293 -7.03 13.46 4.74
CA GLY A 293 -7.56 14.13 5.93
C GLY A 293 -6.83 13.79 7.23
N TRP A 294 -7.52 14.05 8.34
CA TRP A 294 -7.05 13.85 9.70
C TRP A 294 -8.06 13.04 10.53
N ALA A 295 -7.56 12.22 11.46
CA ALA A 295 -8.38 11.48 12.42
C ALA A 295 -7.90 11.71 13.87
N GLY A 296 -8.76 12.28 14.71
CA GLY A 296 -8.45 12.48 16.13
C GLY A 296 -8.85 11.29 17.00
N TYR A 297 -7.89 10.53 17.52
CA TYR A 297 -8.14 9.42 18.44
C TYR A 297 -7.80 9.78 19.90
N SER A 298 -8.67 9.67 20.89
CA SER A 298 -10.05 9.19 20.80
C SER A 298 -11.04 10.34 21.03
N TYR A 299 -12.21 10.27 20.40
CA TYR A 299 -13.30 11.20 20.64
C TYR A 299 -13.77 11.21 22.12
N ARG A 300 -13.63 10.07 22.81
CA ARG A 300 -13.96 9.92 24.23
C ARG A 300 -13.02 10.72 25.14
N THR A 301 -11.72 10.69 24.82
CA THR A 301 -10.65 11.32 25.59
C THR A 301 -9.87 12.29 24.69
N PRO A 302 -10.41 13.50 24.43
CA PRO A 302 -9.93 14.41 23.39
C PRO A 302 -8.75 15.30 23.82
N ASP A 303 -8.24 15.15 25.05
CA ASP A 303 -7.02 15.81 25.54
C ASP A 303 -6.45 15.10 26.78
N THR A 304 -5.25 15.51 27.20
CA THR A 304 -4.59 15.01 28.42
C THR A 304 -5.33 15.35 29.71
N LEU A 305 -6.13 16.42 29.76
CA LEU A 305 -6.91 16.78 30.95
C LEU A 305 -8.08 15.82 31.17
N THR A 306 -8.73 15.38 30.10
CA THR A 306 -9.74 14.31 30.15
C THR A 306 -9.09 13.00 30.55
N ASP A 307 -7.92 12.68 29.99
CA ASP A 307 -7.18 11.46 30.31
C ASP A 307 -6.80 11.40 31.81
N ALA A 308 -6.38 12.54 32.37
CA ALA A 308 -6.09 12.69 33.79
C ALA A 308 -7.34 12.77 34.69
N GLY A 309 -8.55 12.81 34.11
CA GLY A 309 -9.80 12.93 34.87
C GLY A 309 -10.04 14.32 35.49
N THR A 310 -9.30 15.35 35.08
CA THR A 310 -9.39 16.71 35.63
C THR A 310 -10.33 17.62 34.84
N ARG A 311 -10.75 17.20 33.64
CA ARG A 311 -11.76 17.87 32.80
C ARG A 311 -12.72 16.84 32.23
N SER A 312 -14.00 17.19 32.09
CA SER A 312 -14.97 16.31 31.46
C SER A 312 -14.69 16.21 29.95
N GLY A 313 -14.91 15.03 29.37
CA GLY A 313 -14.74 14.85 27.92
C GLY A 313 -15.66 15.76 27.09
N ALA A 314 -16.82 16.17 27.62
CA ALA A 314 -17.70 17.13 26.94
C ALA A 314 -17.07 18.52 26.86
N ALA A 315 -16.49 19.00 27.96
CA ALA A 315 -15.79 20.28 27.99
C ALA A 315 -14.57 20.24 27.04
N SER A 316 -13.74 19.20 27.11
CA SER A 316 -12.58 19.09 26.23
C SER A 316 -12.93 18.96 24.75
N ARG A 317 -14.04 18.29 24.40
CA ARG A 317 -14.52 18.25 23.01
C ARG A 317 -14.93 19.64 22.51
N ALA A 318 -15.63 20.43 23.33
CA ALA A 318 -16.02 21.79 22.95
C ALA A 318 -14.79 22.67 22.67
N GLU A 319 -13.77 22.60 23.54
CA GLU A 319 -12.51 23.33 23.39
C GLU A 319 -11.69 22.84 22.19
N LEU A 320 -11.69 21.53 21.89
CA LEU A 320 -11.04 20.98 20.70
C LEU A 320 -11.76 21.43 19.43
N THR A 321 -13.09 21.38 19.39
CA THR A 321 -13.88 21.90 18.26
C THR A 321 -13.59 23.37 18.03
N LEU A 322 -13.53 24.17 19.09
CA LEU A 322 -13.14 25.57 19.06
C LEU A 322 -11.77 25.76 18.39
N GLY A 323 -10.74 25.03 18.86
CA GLY A 323 -9.39 25.13 18.30
C GLY A 323 -9.26 24.67 16.85
N LEU A 324 -10.08 23.72 16.42
CA LEU A 324 -10.04 23.16 15.06
C LEU A 324 -10.79 24.01 14.02
N THR A 325 -11.84 24.73 14.42
CA THR A 325 -12.79 25.35 13.48
C THR A 325 -12.72 26.88 13.44
N GLN A 326 -12.06 27.52 14.42
CA GLN A 326 -11.92 28.97 14.43
C GLN A 326 -10.61 29.41 15.11
N PRO A 327 -10.09 30.61 14.80
CA PRO A 327 -9.00 31.21 15.56
C PRO A 327 -9.34 31.26 17.06
N SER A 328 -8.43 30.82 17.91
CA SER A 328 -8.66 30.68 19.35
C SER A 328 -7.34 30.81 20.14
N SER A 329 -7.42 30.69 21.47
CA SER A 329 -6.22 30.60 22.32
C SER A 329 -5.39 29.33 22.09
N TYR A 330 -5.94 28.32 21.42
CA TYR A 330 -5.23 27.08 21.09
C TYR A 330 -4.49 27.16 19.76
N ASP A 331 -4.97 28.00 18.84
CA ASP A 331 -4.35 28.25 17.55
C ASP A 331 -4.85 29.58 16.97
N SER A 332 -3.95 30.55 16.82
CA SER A 332 -4.26 31.87 16.27
C SER A 332 -4.09 31.94 14.74
N ILE A 333 -3.65 30.86 14.09
CA ILE A 333 -3.36 30.82 12.65
C ILE A 333 -4.67 30.80 11.85
N THR A 334 -4.78 31.70 10.86
CA THR A 334 -5.92 31.83 9.94
C THR A 334 -5.54 31.40 8.51
N PRO A 335 -6.40 30.64 7.79
CA PRO A 335 -7.65 30.06 8.27
C PRO A 335 -7.43 28.97 9.33
N ALA A 336 -8.47 28.72 10.13
CA ALA A 336 -8.51 27.59 11.05
C ALA A 336 -8.36 26.27 10.26
N VAL A 337 -7.93 25.20 10.94
CA VAL A 337 -7.65 23.90 10.31
C VAL A 337 -8.84 23.41 9.48
N PHE A 338 -10.05 23.54 10.02
CA PHE A 338 -11.32 23.22 9.36
C PHE A 338 -12.24 24.44 9.36
N ALA A 339 -11.81 25.51 8.67
CA ALA A 339 -12.64 26.70 8.48
C ALA A 339 -13.87 26.42 7.59
N ASP A 340 -13.74 25.47 6.66
CA ASP A 340 -14.82 24.97 5.82
C ASP A 340 -15.14 23.52 6.17
N SER A 341 -16.33 23.04 5.78
CA SER A 341 -16.68 21.62 5.87
C SER A 341 -16.10 20.88 4.66
N PRO A 342 -14.99 20.12 4.78
CA PRO A 342 -14.44 19.40 3.65
C PRO A 342 -15.43 18.34 3.16
N PRO A 343 -15.57 18.12 1.84
CA PRO A 343 -16.39 17.05 1.33
C PRO A 343 -15.81 15.69 1.75
N ILE A 344 -16.65 14.66 1.76
CA ILE A 344 -16.18 13.28 1.88
C ILE A 344 -15.21 13.02 0.72
N ALA A 345 -13.98 12.59 1.04
CA ALA A 345 -12.99 12.25 0.04
C ALA A 345 -13.56 11.18 -0.92
N SER A 346 -13.68 11.51 -2.20
CA SER A 346 -14.26 10.60 -3.21
C SER A 346 -13.37 9.36 -3.41
N LEU A 347 -13.94 8.24 -3.88
CA LEU A 347 -13.17 7.04 -4.26
C LEU A 347 -13.30 6.83 -5.78
N PRO A 348 -12.54 7.56 -6.63
CA PRO A 348 -12.74 7.50 -8.08
C PRO A 348 -12.67 6.09 -8.66
N TRP A 349 -11.80 5.23 -8.10
CA TRP A 349 -11.66 3.83 -8.51
C TRP A 349 -12.86 2.94 -8.14
N LYS A 350 -13.78 3.40 -7.29
CA LYS A 350 -15.04 2.72 -6.95
C LYS A 350 -16.28 3.40 -7.56
N ILE A 351 -16.23 4.71 -7.80
CA ILE A 351 -17.36 5.46 -8.39
C ILE A 351 -17.40 5.29 -9.91
N THR A 352 -16.24 5.43 -10.56
CA THR A 352 -16.07 5.24 -12.01
C THR A 352 -14.91 4.27 -12.24
N PRO A 353 -15.08 2.98 -11.86
CA PRO A 353 -14.00 2.01 -11.97
C PRO A 353 -13.58 1.86 -13.43
N THR A 354 -12.27 1.89 -13.68
CA THR A 354 -11.68 1.53 -14.98
C THR A 354 -11.09 0.13 -14.96
N LYS A 355 -10.94 -0.47 -13.78
CA LYS A 355 -10.33 -1.78 -13.53
C LYS A 355 -11.31 -2.76 -12.93
N GLY A 356 -11.01 -4.06 -13.05
CA GLY A 356 -11.76 -5.13 -12.39
C GLY A 356 -10.85 -6.08 -11.60
N HIS A 357 -11.43 -7.15 -11.08
CA HIS A 357 -10.77 -8.09 -10.18
C HIS A 357 -11.10 -9.54 -10.56
N ILE A 358 -10.16 -10.45 -10.31
CA ILE A 358 -10.39 -11.90 -10.39
C ILE A 358 -10.28 -12.48 -8.98
N ARG A 359 -11.18 -13.41 -8.63
CA ARG A 359 -11.07 -14.27 -7.45
C ARG A 359 -11.25 -15.74 -7.84
N ALA A 360 -10.51 -16.65 -7.21
CA ALA A 360 -10.72 -18.08 -7.42
C ALA A 360 -10.08 -18.92 -6.31
N THR A 361 -10.08 -20.23 -6.51
CA THR A 361 -9.44 -21.21 -5.63
C THR A 361 -8.41 -22.05 -6.37
N ALA A 362 -7.34 -22.41 -5.68
CA ALA A 362 -6.31 -23.37 -6.08
C ALA A 362 -5.99 -24.28 -4.88
N ASN A 363 -4.98 -25.14 -5.02
CA ASN A 363 -4.44 -25.86 -3.87
C ASN A 363 -3.90 -24.84 -2.84
N PRO A 364 -4.14 -25.04 -1.52
CA PRO A 364 -3.61 -24.16 -0.48
C PRO A 364 -2.10 -23.96 -0.58
N GLY A 365 -1.63 -22.72 -0.53
CA GLY A 365 -0.22 -22.37 -0.66
C GLY A 365 0.36 -22.48 -2.08
N ALA A 366 -0.44 -22.81 -3.09
CA ALA A 366 0.04 -22.88 -4.46
C ALA A 366 0.36 -21.48 -5.02
N THR A 367 1.49 -21.37 -5.71
CA THR A 367 1.76 -20.21 -6.57
C THR A 367 0.85 -20.29 -7.79
N VAL A 368 0.13 -19.20 -8.04
CA VAL A 368 -0.74 -19.01 -9.19
C VAL A 368 -0.24 -17.83 -10.01
N SER A 369 -0.26 -17.97 -11.34
CA SER A 369 0.15 -16.92 -12.27
C SER A 369 -1.02 -16.51 -13.14
N LEU A 370 -1.19 -15.20 -13.29
CA LEU A 370 -2.14 -14.60 -14.21
C LEU A 370 -1.47 -14.43 -15.57
N ILE A 371 -2.00 -15.09 -16.58
CA ILE A 371 -1.57 -15.00 -17.97
C ILE A 371 -2.56 -14.09 -18.71
N ASP A 372 -2.06 -13.06 -19.36
CA ASP A 372 -2.88 -12.15 -20.18
C ASP A 372 -3.24 -12.77 -21.54
N ALA A 373 -4.02 -12.04 -22.33
CA ALA A 373 -4.44 -12.46 -23.67
C ALA A 373 -3.26 -12.69 -24.64
N ASN A 374 -2.08 -12.11 -24.37
CA ASN A 374 -0.88 -12.27 -25.18
C ASN A 374 -0.05 -13.50 -24.76
N GLY A 375 -0.52 -14.25 -23.76
CA GLY A 375 0.20 -15.42 -23.24
C GLY A 375 1.34 -15.06 -22.28
N GLN A 376 1.48 -13.79 -21.87
CA GLN A 376 2.52 -13.36 -20.93
C GLN A 376 2.02 -13.44 -19.49
N SER A 377 2.90 -13.89 -18.59
CA SER A 377 2.63 -13.84 -17.15
C SER A 377 2.67 -12.39 -16.68
N SER A 378 1.51 -11.86 -16.30
CA SER A 378 1.36 -10.47 -15.87
C SER A 378 1.64 -10.30 -14.37
N ARG A 379 1.17 -11.24 -13.54
CA ARG A 379 1.30 -11.19 -12.06
C ARG A 379 1.31 -12.60 -11.46
N THR A 380 1.90 -12.77 -10.29
CA THR A 380 1.86 -14.01 -9.50
C THR A 380 1.26 -13.76 -8.13
N GLN A 381 0.55 -14.73 -7.57
CA GLN A 381 0.04 -14.72 -6.20
C GLN A 381 0.23 -16.09 -5.55
N ILE A 382 0.14 -16.14 -4.23
CA ILE A 382 0.08 -17.40 -3.46
C ILE A 382 -1.35 -17.57 -2.95
N ALA A 383 -1.93 -18.76 -3.17
CA ALA A 383 -3.22 -19.11 -2.61
C ALA A 383 -3.15 -19.23 -1.08
N ASP A 384 -4.17 -18.69 -0.39
CA ASP A 384 -4.23 -18.67 1.06
C ASP A 384 -4.35 -20.09 1.65
N GLY A 385 -4.45 -20.18 2.98
CA GLY A 385 -4.55 -21.47 3.67
C GLY A 385 -5.82 -22.28 3.37
N THR A 386 -6.83 -21.65 2.77
CA THR A 386 -8.05 -22.28 2.25
C THR A 386 -8.00 -22.55 0.74
N GLY A 387 -6.92 -22.11 0.08
CA GLY A 387 -6.77 -22.18 -1.38
C GLY A 387 -7.31 -20.96 -2.12
N TRP A 388 -7.87 -19.96 -1.44
CA TRP A 388 -8.43 -18.77 -2.08
C TRP A 388 -7.32 -17.80 -2.52
N PHE A 389 -7.50 -17.16 -3.67
CA PHE A 389 -6.62 -16.08 -4.14
C PHE A 389 -7.39 -15.05 -4.96
N ALA A 390 -6.77 -13.88 -5.16
CA ALA A 390 -7.28 -12.86 -6.05
C ALA A 390 -6.19 -12.02 -6.72
N PHE A 391 -6.56 -11.45 -7.85
CA PHE A 391 -5.81 -10.40 -8.57
C PHE A 391 -6.70 -9.17 -8.67
N VAL A 392 -6.20 -8.02 -8.23
CA VAL A 392 -6.95 -6.76 -8.19
C VAL A 392 -6.42 -5.74 -9.19
N ASP A 393 -7.22 -4.71 -9.49
CA ASP A 393 -6.86 -3.60 -10.38
C ASP A 393 -6.34 -4.06 -11.75
N LEU A 394 -7.01 -5.07 -12.31
CA LEU A 394 -6.73 -5.61 -13.63
C LEU A 394 -7.40 -4.75 -14.71
N GLU A 395 -6.70 -4.58 -15.83
CA GLU A 395 -7.31 -3.99 -17.01
C GLU A 395 -8.48 -4.86 -17.49
N PRO A 396 -9.53 -4.28 -18.08
CA PRO A 396 -10.54 -5.06 -18.76
C PRO A 396 -9.92 -5.93 -19.86
N GLY A 397 -10.26 -7.20 -19.91
CA GLY A 397 -9.64 -8.14 -20.84
C GLY A 397 -9.83 -9.61 -20.48
N ASN A 398 -9.33 -10.48 -21.36
CA ASN A 398 -9.36 -11.93 -21.16
C ASN A 398 -8.06 -12.41 -20.52
N TYR A 399 -8.20 -13.26 -19.51
CA TYR A 399 -7.11 -13.81 -18.74
C TYR A 399 -7.23 -15.31 -18.60
N ARG A 400 -6.09 -15.98 -18.46
CA ARG A 400 -5.97 -17.38 -18.06
C ARG A 400 -5.19 -17.44 -16.76
N VAL A 401 -5.67 -18.21 -15.79
CA VAL A 401 -4.93 -18.43 -14.54
C VAL A 401 -4.34 -19.83 -14.56
N VAL A 402 -3.07 -19.94 -14.17
CA VAL A 402 -2.31 -21.19 -14.14
C VAL A 402 -1.67 -21.42 -12.77
N SER A 403 -1.41 -22.68 -12.42
CA SER A 403 -0.54 -23.07 -11.31
C SER A 403 0.47 -24.10 -11.82
N GLY A 404 1.74 -23.73 -11.89
CA GLY A 404 2.74 -24.47 -12.66
C GLY A 404 2.32 -24.58 -14.13
N ALA A 405 2.29 -25.81 -14.66
CA ALA A 405 1.83 -26.08 -16.02
C ALA A 405 0.29 -26.25 -16.14
N ALA A 406 -0.43 -26.37 -15.02
CA ALA A 406 -1.87 -26.63 -15.01
C ALA A 406 -2.65 -25.32 -15.19
N THR A 407 -3.60 -25.30 -16.13
CA THR A 407 -4.57 -24.21 -16.24
C THR A 407 -5.67 -24.40 -15.22
N LEU A 408 -5.86 -23.42 -14.34
CA LEU A 408 -6.95 -23.41 -13.35
C LEU A 408 -8.26 -22.94 -13.95
N GLY A 409 -8.20 -22.05 -14.95
CA GLY A 409 -9.37 -21.58 -15.69
C GLY A 409 -9.14 -20.24 -16.36
N TYR A 410 -10.21 -19.67 -16.91
CA TYR A 410 -10.18 -18.42 -17.66
C TYR A 410 -11.14 -17.40 -17.08
N ALA A 411 -10.87 -16.11 -17.28
CA ALA A 411 -11.74 -15.02 -16.83
C ALA A 411 -11.79 -13.89 -17.87
N THR A 412 -12.96 -13.28 -18.03
CA THR A 412 -13.12 -11.99 -18.73
C THR A 412 -13.36 -10.92 -17.67
N VAL A 413 -12.38 -10.06 -17.48
CA VAL A 413 -12.45 -8.94 -16.54
C VAL A 413 -13.14 -7.78 -17.22
N ASN A 414 -14.16 -7.22 -16.57
CA ASN A 414 -14.78 -5.95 -16.93
C ASN A 414 -14.48 -4.93 -15.84
N ALA A 415 -14.46 -3.64 -16.21
CA ALA A 415 -14.31 -2.57 -15.26
C ALA A 415 -15.43 -2.62 -14.20
N GLY A 416 -15.07 -2.50 -12.92
CA GLY A 416 -15.99 -2.55 -11.80
C GLY A 416 -16.53 -3.94 -11.44
N ALA A 417 -16.03 -5.01 -12.06
CA ALA A 417 -16.48 -6.36 -11.79
C ALA A 417 -15.46 -7.18 -10.98
N VAL A 418 -15.97 -8.08 -10.14
CA VAL A 418 -15.22 -9.18 -9.53
C VAL A 418 -15.67 -10.47 -10.21
N VAL A 419 -14.75 -11.15 -10.90
CA VAL A 419 -15.08 -12.34 -11.71
C VAL A 419 -14.41 -13.61 -11.17
N GLY A 420 -15.10 -14.73 -11.31
CA GLY A 420 -14.57 -16.07 -11.06
C GLY A 420 -13.91 -16.67 -12.30
N LEU A 421 -13.33 -17.87 -12.14
CA LEU A 421 -12.80 -18.64 -13.27
C LEU A 421 -13.89 -19.51 -13.91
N GLY A 422 -13.94 -19.52 -15.24
CA GLY A 422 -14.70 -20.45 -16.07
C GLY A 422 -13.84 -21.55 -16.68
N ALA A 423 -14.49 -22.64 -17.12
CA ALA A 423 -13.82 -23.83 -17.65
C ALA A 423 -13.35 -23.71 -19.10
N THR A 424 -14.03 -22.89 -19.91
CA THR A 424 -13.70 -22.68 -21.33
C THR A 424 -13.01 -21.34 -21.54
N PRO A 425 -12.10 -21.23 -22.52
CA PRO A 425 -11.63 -19.93 -23.00
C PRO A 425 -12.84 -19.05 -23.29
N PRO A 426 -12.85 -17.77 -22.86
CA PRO A 426 -13.99 -16.91 -23.12
C PRO A 426 -14.18 -16.84 -24.63
N ALA A 427 -15.42 -16.99 -25.09
CA ALA A 427 -15.73 -16.75 -26.49
C ALA A 427 -15.23 -15.33 -26.84
N PRO A 428 -14.55 -15.13 -27.99
CA PRO A 428 -14.17 -13.78 -28.39
C PRO A 428 -15.44 -12.93 -28.40
N THR A 429 -15.44 -11.83 -27.64
CA THR A 429 -16.59 -10.93 -27.56
C THR A 429 -16.96 -10.51 -28.98
N PRO A 430 -18.17 -10.77 -29.47
CA PRO A 430 -18.57 -10.35 -30.80
C PRO A 430 -18.60 -8.82 -30.82
N SER A 431 -17.71 -8.22 -31.60
CA SER A 431 -17.75 -6.79 -31.89
C SER A 431 -19.07 -6.49 -32.63
N PRO A 432 -19.84 -5.44 -32.25
CA PRO A 432 -21.12 -5.15 -32.91
C PRO A 432 -20.87 -4.84 -34.38
N SER A 433 -21.53 -5.60 -35.26
CA SER A 433 -21.40 -5.50 -36.71
C SER A 433 -22.33 -4.41 -37.25
N PRO A 434 -21.84 -3.42 -38.02
CA PRO A 434 -22.65 -2.73 -39.01
C PRO A 434 -22.73 -3.55 -40.32
N SER A 435 -23.93 -3.62 -40.90
CA SER A 435 -24.25 -4.28 -42.18
C SER A 435 -23.62 -3.58 -43.43
N PRO A 436 -23.57 -4.25 -44.61
CA PRO A 436 -22.35 -4.35 -45.43
C PRO A 436 -22.41 -3.65 -46.81
N SER A 437 -21.22 -3.39 -47.41
CA SER A 437 -20.82 -3.79 -48.79
C SER A 437 -19.44 -3.22 -49.19
N PRO A 438 -18.75 -3.77 -50.22
CA PRO A 438 -17.34 -4.20 -50.08
C PRO A 438 -16.31 -3.38 -50.88
N THR A 439 -15.07 -3.33 -50.35
CA THR A 439 -13.85 -3.14 -51.16
C THR A 439 -12.64 -3.78 -50.45
N ALA A 440 -11.69 -4.26 -51.26
CA ALA A 440 -10.51 -5.06 -50.92
C ALA A 440 -9.66 -4.54 -49.74
N PRO A 441 -8.89 -5.41 -49.03
CA PRO A 441 -8.32 -5.09 -47.73
C PRO A 441 -7.23 -4.01 -47.85
N PRO A 442 -7.17 -3.04 -46.92
CA PRO A 442 -5.93 -2.30 -46.75
C PRO A 442 -4.93 -3.23 -46.07
N ASN A 443 -3.68 -3.19 -46.54
CA ASN A 443 -2.55 -3.80 -45.85
C ASN A 443 -2.60 -3.45 -44.34
N PRO A 444 -2.18 -4.37 -43.44
CA PRO A 444 -2.05 -4.04 -42.04
C PRO A 444 -1.25 -2.74 -41.93
N LEU A 445 -1.82 -1.77 -41.20
CA LEU A 445 -1.13 -0.51 -40.92
C LEU A 445 0.25 -0.87 -40.37
N PRO A 446 1.34 -0.36 -40.98
CA PRO A 446 2.66 -0.59 -40.44
C PRO A 446 2.66 -0.12 -38.99
N CYS A 447 3.32 -0.88 -38.12
CA CYS A 447 3.54 -0.41 -36.77
C CYS A 447 4.17 0.99 -36.84
N GLU A 448 3.64 1.92 -36.05
CA GLU A 448 4.13 3.29 -35.97
C GLU A 448 4.60 3.58 -34.55
N SER A 449 5.87 3.95 -34.43
CA SER A 449 6.49 4.38 -33.18
C SER A 449 6.05 5.80 -32.84
N SER A 450 5.72 6.06 -31.58
CA SER A 450 5.29 7.36 -31.05
C SER A 450 5.88 7.63 -29.67
N VAL A 451 6.15 8.89 -29.36
CA VAL A 451 6.55 9.34 -28.02
C VAL A 451 5.40 10.16 -27.43
N GLY A 452 4.96 9.80 -26.23
CA GLY A 452 3.91 10.51 -25.50
C GLY A 452 4.32 11.92 -25.07
N PRO A 453 3.39 12.69 -24.47
CA PRO A 453 3.69 14.04 -24.00
C PRO A 453 4.79 14.02 -22.93
N GLY A 454 5.66 15.04 -22.97
CA GLY A 454 6.70 15.23 -21.96
C GLY A 454 6.12 15.48 -20.57
N ILE A 455 6.86 15.10 -19.55
CA ILE A 455 6.53 15.36 -18.15
C ILE A 455 7.24 16.66 -17.75
N PRO A 456 6.49 17.74 -17.42
CA PRO A 456 7.07 19.05 -17.16
C PRO A 456 7.84 19.09 -15.83
N PRO A 457 8.77 20.05 -15.66
CA PRO A 457 9.45 20.25 -14.39
C PRO A 457 8.48 20.50 -13.22
N PRO A 458 8.87 20.16 -11.98
CA PRO A 458 8.11 20.55 -10.81
C PRO A 458 8.15 22.08 -10.63
N ALA A 459 7.16 22.63 -9.93
CA ALA A 459 7.02 24.08 -9.76
C ALA A 459 8.21 24.74 -9.01
N ALA A 460 8.93 23.96 -8.21
CA ALA A 460 10.16 24.37 -7.54
C ALA A 460 11.10 23.17 -7.39
N VAL A 461 12.40 23.45 -7.41
CA VAL A 461 13.46 22.49 -7.10
C VAL A 461 14.37 23.06 -6.00
N PRO A 462 14.85 22.23 -5.05
CA PRO A 462 15.80 22.68 -4.02
C PRO A 462 17.08 23.29 -4.62
N ALA A 463 17.80 24.13 -3.87
CA ALA A 463 19.08 24.68 -4.33
C ALA A 463 20.02 24.99 -3.17
N GLY A 464 21.32 24.96 -3.43
CA GLY A 464 22.37 25.31 -2.45
C GLY A 464 22.66 24.23 -1.42
N ILE A 465 22.31 22.97 -1.67
CA ILE A 465 22.58 21.86 -0.74
C ILE A 465 24.08 21.57 -0.72
N GLY A 466 24.70 21.50 0.46
CA GLY A 466 26.14 21.29 0.58
C GLY A 466 26.59 19.94 0.00
N GLY A 467 27.37 19.95 -1.09
CA GLY A 467 27.86 18.74 -1.74
C GLY A 467 27.38 18.62 -3.20
N PHE A 468 27.37 17.38 -3.72
CA PHE A 468 26.76 17.07 -5.01
C PHE A 468 25.32 16.61 -4.79
N HIS A 469 24.37 17.30 -5.40
CA HIS A 469 22.95 16.97 -5.27
C HIS A 469 22.24 17.25 -6.61
N ALA A 470 21.19 16.50 -6.89
CA ALA A 470 20.34 16.69 -8.06
C ALA A 470 18.86 16.67 -7.68
N ALA A 471 18.05 17.35 -8.49
CA ALA A 471 16.60 17.21 -8.51
C ALA A 471 16.16 16.89 -9.92
N TRP A 472 15.18 16.01 -10.07
CA TRP A 472 14.53 15.79 -11.36
C TRP A 472 13.87 17.09 -11.84
N TYR A 473 14.03 17.42 -13.13
CA TYR A 473 13.63 18.70 -13.72
C TYR A 473 12.82 18.53 -15.01
N GLY A 474 12.24 17.34 -15.24
CA GLY A 474 11.42 17.03 -16.40
C GLY A 474 11.98 15.91 -17.26
N GLN A 475 11.15 15.34 -18.14
CA GLN A 475 11.56 14.31 -19.09
C GLN A 475 10.67 14.24 -20.33
N SER A 476 11.15 13.60 -21.40
CA SER A 476 10.30 13.20 -22.52
C SER A 476 9.26 12.15 -22.08
N GLY A 477 8.16 12.06 -22.83
CA GLY A 477 7.08 11.13 -22.52
C GLY A 477 7.48 9.67 -22.70
N TYR A 478 6.61 8.79 -22.19
CA TYR A 478 6.72 7.36 -22.43
C TYR A 478 6.46 7.03 -23.90
N MET A 479 7.16 6.03 -24.40
CA MET A 479 7.19 5.73 -25.82
C MET A 479 6.49 4.42 -26.13
N THR A 480 5.82 4.40 -27.26
CA THR A 480 5.31 3.21 -27.90
C THR A 480 6.15 2.98 -29.14
N LEU A 481 6.88 1.88 -29.22
CA LEU A 481 7.81 1.59 -30.31
C LEU A 481 7.41 0.32 -31.07
N CYS A 482 7.86 0.21 -32.30
CA CYS A 482 7.79 -1.03 -33.05
C CYS A 482 8.93 -1.97 -32.69
N PRO A 483 8.76 -3.29 -32.84
CA PRO A 483 9.81 -4.25 -32.51
C PRO A 483 11.11 -3.93 -33.26
N GLY A 484 12.19 -3.67 -32.52
CA GLY A 484 13.49 -3.31 -33.07
C GLY A 484 13.72 -1.82 -33.36
N ASP A 485 12.70 -0.98 -33.29
CA ASP A 485 12.84 0.46 -33.47
C ASP A 485 13.68 1.07 -32.35
N ALA A 486 14.41 2.13 -32.69
CA ALA A 486 15.17 2.92 -31.72
C ALA A 486 14.50 4.29 -31.52
N ALA A 487 14.58 4.81 -30.31
CA ALA A 487 14.13 6.15 -29.97
C ALA A 487 15.07 6.80 -28.95
N THR A 488 14.97 8.12 -28.81
CA THR A 488 15.76 8.90 -27.85
C THR A 488 14.88 9.29 -26.66
N ALA A 489 15.28 8.86 -25.48
CA ALA A 489 14.75 9.34 -24.21
C ALA A 489 15.55 10.57 -23.75
N THR A 490 14.88 11.49 -23.06
CA THR A 490 15.51 12.71 -22.54
C THR A 490 15.05 12.96 -21.11
N VAL A 491 15.97 13.12 -20.17
CA VAL A 491 15.69 13.53 -18.77
C VAL A 491 16.52 14.76 -18.40
N ALA A 492 15.92 15.68 -17.66
CA ALA A 492 16.61 16.80 -17.06
C ALA A 492 16.85 16.58 -15.57
N TYR A 493 18.05 16.89 -15.12
CA TYR A 493 18.34 17.06 -13.70
C TYR A 493 18.87 18.47 -13.43
N TYR A 494 18.31 19.12 -12.42
CA TYR A 494 18.78 20.37 -11.88
C TYR A 494 19.84 20.10 -10.82
N ASN A 495 20.99 20.77 -10.91
CA ASN A 495 22.04 20.69 -9.90
C ASN A 495 21.63 21.50 -8.67
N THR A 496 21.04 20.82 -7.69
CA THR A 496 20.62 21.41 -6.41
C THR A 496 21.82 21.60 -5.46
N GLY A 497 22.97 20.98 -5.77
CA GLY A 497 24.15 20.99 -4.94
C GLY A 497 24.95 22.28 -5.02
N ALA A 498 25.80 22.50 -4.01
CA ALA A 498 26.77 23.58 -3.97
C ALA A 498 28.04 23.27 -4.80
N ARG A 499 28.19 22.04 -5.31
CA ARG A 499 29.28 21.63 -6.20
C ARG A 499 28.78 21.41 -7.62
N GLY A 500 29.51 21.94 -8.59
CA GLY A 500 29.24 21.70 -10.01
C GLY A 500 29.73 20.34 -10.49
N TRP A 501 29.09 19.81 -11.53
CA TRP A 501 29.48 18.54 -12.15
C TRP A 501 30.43 18.81 -13.32
N LEU A 502 31.63 18.24 -13.29
CA LEU A 502 32.68 18.48 -14.28
C LEU A 502 32.89 17.23 -15.15
N SER A 503 32.56 17.33 -16.43
CA SER A 503 32.75 16.24 -17.38
C SER A 503 34.23 15.87 -17.52
N GLY A 504 34.51 14.59 -17.73
CA GLY A 504 35.86 14.06 -17.90
C GLY A 504 36.70 13.94 -16.63
N LYS A 505 36.16 14.28 -15.45
CA LYS A 505 36.86 14.14 -14.16
C LYS A 505 36.15 13.17 -13.22
N MET A 506 36.77 12.02 -12.98
CA MET A 506 36.30 11.03 -12.00
C MET A 506 36.11 11.68 -10.62
N GLY A 507 35.01 11.39 -9.96
CA GLY A 507 34.59 12.01 -8.70
C GLY A 507 33.88 13.35 -8.84
N GLU A 508 33.75 13.89 -10.07
CA GLU A 508 33.03 15.14 -10.35
C GLU A 508 32.08 15.05 -11.57
N VAL A 509 32.21 14.06 -12.44
CA VAL A 509 31.37 13.86 -13.63
C VAL A 509 30.03 13.19 -13.29
N ALA A 510 28.92 13.75 -13.79
CA ALA A 510 27.59 13.17 -13.63
C ALA A 510 27.24 12.17 -14.76
N TYR A 511 26.70 11.02 -14.34
CA TYR A 511 26.12 9.98 -15.18
C TYR A 511 24.67 9.70 -14.77
N LEU A 512 23.96 8.98 -15.64
CA LEU A 512 22.77 8.23 -15.30
C LEU A 512 23.14 6.74 -15.25
N GLY A 513 22.82 6.06 -14.16
CA GLY A 513 22.99 4.62 -14.02
C GLY A 513 21.65 3.88 -14.02
N THR A 514 21.68 2.59 -14.38
CA THR A 514 20.51 1.71 -14.23
C THR A 514 20.19 1.49 -12.75
N TRP A 515 18.90 1.42 -12.43
CA TRP A 515 18.43 1.43 -11.05
C TRP A 515 17.36 0.37 -10.75
N ASN A 516 17.04 0.22 -9.47
CA ASN A 516 15.97 -0.64 -8.98
C ASN A 516 14.59 -0.01 -9.24
N PRO A 517 13.51 -0.82 -9.33
CA PRO A 517 13.48 -2.28 -9.28
C PRO A 517 13.90 -2.97 -10.59
N GLU A 518 13.85 -2.29 -11.73
CA GLU A 518 14.07 -2.89 -13.05
C GLU A 518 14.92 -1.96 -13.95
N PRO A 519 16.08 -2.40 -14.46
CA PRO A 519 16.64 -3.75 -14.41
C PRO A 519 17.33 -4.11 -13.08
N GLY A 520 17.40 -3.16 -12.14
CA GLY A 520 18.18 -3.27 -10.90
C GLY A 520 19.39 -2.34 -10.92
N GLN A 521 19.91 -2.01 -9.74
CA GLN A 521 21.11 -1.17 -9.62
C GLN A 521 22.31 -1.82 -10.32
N ASP A 522 22.92 -1.08 -11.24
CA ASP A 522 24.08 -1.52 -12.03
C ASP A 522 23.83 -2.82 -12.82
N ARG A 523 22.59 -3.03 -13.29
CA ARG A 523 22.18 -4.20 -14.09
C ARG A 523 21.96 -3.85 -15.56
N PRO A 524 22.20 -4.81 -16.48
CA PRO A 524 21.93 -4.62 -17.91
C PRO A 524 20.44 -4.47 -18.17
N SER A 525 20.08 -3.58 -19.08
CA SER A 525 18.70 -3.39 -19.54
C SER A 525 18.45 -4.10 -20.87
N PRO A 526 17.25 -4.67 -21.11
CA PRO A 526 16.86 -5.12 -22.45
C PRO A 526 16.58 -3.94 -23.40
N LEU A 527 16.52 -2.71 -22.89
CA LEU A 527 16.18 -1.51 -23.65
C LEU A 527 17.40 -0.73 -24.16
N GLY A 528 18.60 -0.98 -23.64
CA GLY A 528 19.79 -0.26 -24.06
C GLY A 528 21.04 -0.63 -23.27
N GLY A 529 22.19 -0.19 -23.78
CA GLY A 529 23.52 -0.52 -23.29
C GLY A 529 24.61 -0.32 -24.35
N ASP A 530 25.76 -0.92 -24.10
CA ASP A 530 26.94 -0.89 -24.96
C ASP A 530 27.14 -2.20 -25.77
N GLY A 531 26.20 -3.15 -25.65
CA GLY A 531 26.34 -4.51 -26.20
C GLY A 531 26.92 -5.53 -25.20
N GLY A 532 27.42 -5.07 -24.05
CA GLY A 532 27.91 -5.91 -22.97
C GLY A 532 26.78 -6.54 -22.15
N PHE A 533 27.07 -7.69 -21.52
CA PHE A 533 26.15 -8.39 -20.61
C PHE A 533 24.73 -8.64 -21.17
N GLY A 534 24.61 -8.80 -22.49
CA GLY A 534 23.33 -9.06 -23.17
C GLY A 534 22.45 -7.83 -23.40
N SER A 535 22.94 -6.63 -23.07
CA SER A 535 22.24 -5.37 -23.39
C SER A 535 22.33 -5.06 -24.90
N PRO A 536 21.32 -4.38 -25.50
CA PRO A 536 21.44 -3.87 -26.86
C PRO A 536 22.52 -2.78 -26.94
N ASN A 537 23.19 -2.64 -28.09
CA ASN A 537 24.07 -1.48 -28.32
C ASN A 537 23.24 -0.26 -28.75
N THR A 538 23.03 0.68 -27.83
CA THR A 538 22.30 1.94 -28.01
C THR A 538 23.18 3.17 -27.76
N ALA A 539 24.50 2.99 -27.85
CA ALA A 539 25.51 4.01 -27.55
C ALA A 539 25.45 4.54 -26.11
N TRP A 540 24.96 3.74 -25.17
CA TRP A 540 25.16 4.03 -23.75
C TRP A 540 26.66 3.97 -23.44
N PRO A 541 27.19 4.87 -22.59
CA PRO A 541 28.58 4.79 -22.13
C PRO A 541 28.99 3.40 -21.63
N ARG A 542 28.06 2.66 -21.01
CA ARG A 542 28.23 1.27 -20.58
C ARG A 542 26.87 0.57 -20.46
N TYR A 543 26.83 -0.76 -20.41
CA TYR A 543 25.58 -1.53 -20.19
C TYR A 543 24.74 -1.08 -18.98
N ASP A 544 25.39 -0.48 -17.96
CA ASP A 544 24.80 0.03 -16.71
C ASP A 544 24.93 1.56 -16.55
N ARG A 545 25.48 2.26 -17.54
CA ARG A 545 25.63 3.72 -17.58
C ARG A 545 24.93 4.27 -18.80
N ILE A 546 23.72 4.78 -18.58
CA ILE A 546 22.75 5.15 -19.60
C ILE A 546 23.20 6.40 -20.39
N ALA A 547 23.67 7.42 -19.68
CA ALA A 547 24.13 8.67 -20.28
C ALA A 547 25.16 9.35 -19.39
N VAL A 548 25.98 10.20 -19.99
CA VAL A 548 26.85 11.17 -19.31
C VAL A 548 26.28 12.58 -19.50
N GLN A 549 26.56 13.51 -18.59
CA GLN A 549 26.20 14.91 -18.78
C GLN A 549 26.75 15.41 -20.14
N PRO A 550 25.96 16.11 -20.96
CA PRO A 550 26.45 16.60 -22.24
C PRO A 550 27.32 17.86 -22.10
N ALA A 551 27.05 18.68 -21.09
CA ALA A 551 27.78 19.92 -20.86
C ALA A 551 29.14 19.63 -20.20
N PRO A 552 30.23 20.32 -20.60
CA PRO A 552 31.52 20.22 -19.93
C PRO A 552 31.46 20.52 -18.44
N TYR A 553 30.59 21.44 -18.03
CA TYR A 553 30.35 21.79 -16.64
C TYR A 553 28.87 22.10 -16.41
N VAL A 554 28.31 21.60 -15.29
CA VAL A 554 26.95 21.90 -14.81
C VAL A 554 27.08 22.48 -13.41
N GLY A 555 27.04 23.81 -13.31
CA GLY A 555 27.20 24.52 -12.04
C GLY A 555 25.99 24.38 -11.10
N PRO A 556 26.14 24.77 -9.82
CA PRO A 556 25.02 24.95 -8.90
C PRO A 556 23.92 25.79 -9.53
N GLY A 557 22.69 25.30 -9.46
CA GLY A 557 21.51 25.97 -10.02
C GLY A 557 21.32 25.83 -11.53
N GLN A 558 22.11 25.00 -12.21
CA GLN A 558 21.96 24.74 -13.64
C GLN A 558 21.26 23.40 -13.90
N VAL A 559 20.57 23.33 -15.05
CA VAL A 559 19.91 22.12 -15.53
C VAL A 559 20.80 21.42 -16.55
N SER A 560 20.93 20.10 -16.42
CA SER A 560 21.56 19.24 -17.42
C SER A 560 20.52 18.32 -18.05
N TRP A 561 20.45 18.32 -19.38
CA TRP A 561 19.55 17.48 -20.17
C TRP A 561 20.31 16.28 -20.71
N PHE A 562 20.08 15.11 -20.12
CA PHE A 562 20.67 13.86 -20.56
C PHE A 562 19.81 13.26 -21.68
N GLN A 563 20.45 12.85 -22.77
CA GLN A 563 19.81 12.14 -23.87
C GLN A 563 20.44 10.76 -24.01
N PHE A 564 19.61 9.75 -24.22
CA PHE A 564 20.08 8.38 -24.43
C PHE A 564 19.17 7.62 -25.39
N GLY A 565 19.79 6.75 -26.18
CA GLY A 565 19.06 5.86 -27.07
C GLY A 565 18.43 4.71 -26.29
N VAL A 566 17.23 4.31 -26.67
CA VAL A 566 16.65 3.02 -26.30
C VAL A 566 16.26 2.27 -27.56
N LYS A 567 16.30 0.95 -27.51
CA LYS A 567 15.90 0.08 -28.61
C LYS A 567 14.83 -0.87 -28.12
N ALA A 568 13.71 -0.90 -28.83
CA ALA A 568 12.62 -1.82 -28.60
C ALA A 568 13.08 -3.28 -28.79
N PRO A 569 12.86 -4.16 -27.80
CA PRO A 569 13.04 -5.59 -28.00
C PRO A 569 12.17 -6.12 -29.14
N GLN A 570 12.55 -7.27 -29.70
CA GLN A 570 11.75 -7.93 -30.76
C GLN A 570 10.45 -8.53 -30.22
N THR A 571 10.31 -8.68 -28.90
CA THR A 571 9.13 -9.22 -28.24
C THR A 571 8.21 -8.07 -27.83
N PRO A 572 6.95 -8.01 -28.32
CA PRO A 572 5.97 -7.06 -27.84
C PRO A 572 5.76 -7.16 -26.33
N GLY A 573 5.49 -6.04 -25.69
CA GLY A 573 5.37 -5.96 -24.24
C GLY A 573 5.75 -4.58 -23.70
N THR A 574 5.58 -4.40 -22.39
CA THR A 574 5.95 -3.15 -21.73
C THR A 574 7.19 -3.36 -20.89
N TYR A 575 8.24 -2.61 -21.21
CA TYR A 575 9.54 -2.66 -20.56
C TYR A 575 9.74 -1.41 -19.71
N ARG A 576 10.35 -1.58 -18.53
CA ARG A 576 10.73 -0.45 -17.68
C ARG A 576 12.23 -0.27 -17.63
N LEU A 577 12.65 0.99 -17.61
CA LEU A 577 14.04 1.38 -17.38
C LEU A 577 14.06 2.40 -16.25
N TYR A 578 14.29 1.94 -15.02
CA TYR A 578 14.56 2.82 -13.90
C TYR A 578 16.00 3.32 -13.97
N LEU A 579 16.18 4.60 -13.67
CA LEU A 579 17.49 5.25 -13.67
C LEU A 579 17.65 6.16 -12.47
N ARG A 580 18.91 6.36 -12.09
CA ARG A 580 19.29 7.27 -11.01
C ARG A 580 20.54 8.03 -11.40
N PRO A 581 20.62 9.34 -11.14
CA PRO A 581 21.83 10.10 -11.39
C PRO A 581 22.91 9.75 -10.37
N LEU A 582 24.18 9.83 -10.79
CA LEU A 582 25.33 9.64 -9.92
C LEU A 582 26.49 10.54 -10.34
N ILE A 583 27.35 10.87 -9.38
CA ILE A 583 28.69 11.37 -9.66
C ILE A 583 29.63 10.17 -9.67
N GLU A 584 30.15 9.84 -10.85
CA GLU A 584 30.92 8.60 -11.06
C GLU A 584 32.16 8.59 -10.17
N GLY A 585 32.36 7.50 -9.43
CA GLY A 585 33.47 7.36 -8.48
C GLY A 585 33.33 8.16 -7.18
N ALA A 586 32.21 8.86 -6.95
CA ALA A 586 31.93 9.56 -5.70
C ALA A 586 30.66 9.04 -5.02
N GLN A 587 29.47 9.28 -5.58
CA GLN A 587 28.20 8.92 -4.94
C GLN A 587 27.04 8.86 -5.92
N TRP A 588 26.02 8.06 -5.59
CA TRP A 588 24.69 8.19 -6.21
C TRP A 588 23.99 9.43 -5.67
N LEU A 589 23.36 10.20 -6.55
CA LEU A 589 22.57 11.38 -6.21
C LEU A 589 21.14 10.97 -5.83
N GLU A 590 20.26 11.90 -5.52
CA GLU A 590 18.89 11.63 -5.05
C GLU A 590 18.11 10.73 -6.01
N ASP A 591 17.31 9.82 -5.43
CA ASP A 591 16.40 8.95 -6.16
C ASP A 591 14.99 9.54 -6.14
N TYR A 592 14.48 9.94 -7.31
CA TYR A 592 13.11 10.42 -7.49
C TYR A 592 12.21 9.36 -8.15
N GLY A 593 12.65 8.10 -8.21
CA GLY A 593 11.91 7.02 -8.85
C GLY A 593 11.73 7.25 -10.35
N VAL A 594 12.71 7.85 -11.01
CA VAL A 594 12.63 8.21 -12.44
C VAL A 594 12.77 6.97 -13.29
N PHE A 595 11.84 6.79 -14.23
CA PHE A 595 11.87 5.66 -15.16
C PHE A 595 11.30 6.01 -16.53
N TRP A 596 11.57 5.13 -17.49
CA TRP A 596 10.87 5.06 -18.77
C TRP A 596 9.98 3.85 -18.85
N LEU A 597 8.77 4.05 -19.34
CA LEU A 597 7.89 3.01 -19.84
C LEU A 597 8.05 2.95 -21.38
N VAL A 598 8.51 1.81 -21.90
CA VAL A 598 8.62 1.55 -23.34
C VAL A 598 7.64 0.44 -23.70
N THR A 599 6.59 0.77 -24.43
CA THR A 599 5.61 -0.19 -24.94
C THR A 599 6.01 -0.62 -26.34
N VAL A 600 6.35 -1.89 -26.53
CA VAL A 600 6.61 -2.45 -27.86
C VAL A 600 5.32 -3.10 -28.36
N LYS A 601 4.83 -2.67 -29.53
CA LYS A 601 3.58 -3.16 -30.15
C LYS A 601 3.79 -4.39 -31.04
#